data_AF-A0A5E8H5W8-F1
#
_entry.id   AF-A0A5E8H5W8-F1
#
_cell.length_a   1.000
_cell.length_b   1.000
_cell.length_c   1.000
_cell.angle_alpha   90.00
_cell.angle_beta   90.00
_cell.angle_gamma   90.00
#
_symmetry.space_group_name_H-M   'P 1'
#
loop_
_entity.id
_entity.type
_entity.pdbx_description
1 polymer ?
#
loop_
_entity_poly.entity_id
_entity_poly.type
_entity_poly.pdbx_seq_one_letter_code
_entity_poly.pdbx_strand_id
1 'polypeptide(L)'
;MGTVTRRSTSLRLNAETLDQAKELGINVTAVAEDALEKAVSAMKRKIWLEENADAFDAQREWHEQNGHPLADIIAGPAGAAWKN
;
A
#
# COMPACT_ATOMS: atom_id res chain seq x y z
N MET A 1 6.50 24.06 -1.94
CA MET A 1 5.43 23.23 -2.53
C MET A 1 5.97 22.64 -3.82
N GLY A 2 6.38 21.37 -3.81
CA GLY A 2 6.95 20.73 -5.00
C GLY A 2 5.87 20.51 -6.04
N THR A 3 6.08 20.99 -7.26
CA THR A 3 5.16 20.75 -8.37
C THR A 3 5.21 19.27 -8.76
N VAL A 4 4.04 18.63 -8.85
CA VAL A 4 3.94 17.27 -9.41
C VAL A 4 4.18 17.37 -10.91
N THR A 5 5.36 16.97 -11.36
CA THR A 5 5.69 16.90 -12.78
C THR A 5 4.96 15.72 -13.41
N ARG A 6 3.80 16.00 -14.02
CA ARG A 6 3.09 15.00 -14.83
C ARG A 6 3.82 14.79 -16.15
N ARG A 7 4.02 13.53 -16.53
CA ARG A 7 4.57 13.15 -17.83
C ARG A 7 3.47 12.50 -18.66
N SER A 8 3.26 13.01 -19.87
CA SER A 8 2.34 12.36 -20.82
C SER A 8 2.96 11.05 -21.29
N THR A 9 2.15 9.99 -21.32
CA THR A 9 2.52 8.67 -21.84
C THR A 9 1.39 8.18 -22.73
N SER A 10 1.71 7.82 -23.97
CA SER A 10 0.74 7.23 -24.89
C SER A 10 0.62 5.74 -24.62
N LEU A 11 -0.60 5.27 -24.36
CA LEU A 11 -0.93 3.85 -24.19
C LEU A 11 -2.06 3.44 -25.13
N ARG A 12 -2.11 2.16 -25.50
CA ARG A 12 -3.17 1.60 -26.35
C ARG A 12 -4.18 0.85 -25.47
N LEU A 13 -5.45 1.22 -25.58
CA LEU A 13 -6.58 0.58 -24.89
C LEU A 13 -7.58 0.05 -25.91
N ASN A 14 -8.51 -0.80 -25.45
CA ASN A 14 -9.62 -1.27 -26.27
C ASN A 14 -10.49 -0.08 -26.72
N ALA A 15 -10.74 0.01 -28.03
CA ALA A 15 -11.53 1.06 -28.63
C ALA A 15 -12.98 1.08 -28.12
N GLU A 16 -13.63 -0.08 -27.99
CA GLU A 16 -15.00 -0.20 -27.52
C GLU A 16 -15.14 0.35 -26.09
N THR A 17 -14.21 0.01 -25.21
CA THR A 17 -14.18 0.51 -23.83
C THR A 17 -13.93 2.02 -23.77
N LEU A 18 -13.08 2.56 -24.65
CA LEU A 18 -12.85 3.99 -24.73
C LEU A 18 -14.08 4.76 -25.22
N ASP A 19 -14.81 4.22 -26.18
CA ASP A 19 -16.00 4.86 -26.71
C ASP A 19 -17.15 4.81 -25.68
N GLN A 20 -17.35 3.67 -25.01
CA GLN A 20 -18.25 3.58 -23.85
C GLN A 20 -17.86 4.56 -22.74
N ALA A 21 -16.57 4.68 -22.42
CA ALA A 21 -16.10 5.63 -21.41
C ALA A 21 -16.41 7.08 -21.78
N LYS A 22 -16.26 7.45 -23.05
CA LYS A 22 -16.65 8.79 -23.55
C LYS A 22 -18.16 9.01 -23.45
N GLU A 23 -18.97 8.04 -23.87
CA GLU A 23 -20.43 8.12 -23.79
C GLU A 23 -20.93 8.30 -22.35
N LEU A 24 -20.24 7.67 -21.39
CA LEU A 24 -20.55 7.76 -19.97
C LEU A 24 -19.88 8.96 -19.26
N GLY A 25 -19.11 9.79 -19.98
CA GLY A 25 -18.40 10.94 -19.40
C GLY A 25 -17.28 10.57 -18.42
N ILE A 26 -16.72 9.37 -18.53
CA ILE A 26 -15.65 8.89 -17.66
C ILE A 26 -14.32 9.54 -18.05
N ASN A 27 -13.63 10.10 -17.07
CA ASN A 27 -12.28 10.63 -17.26
C ASN A 27 -11.25 9.49 -17.24
N VAL A 28 -10.95 8.94 -18.43
CA VAL A 28 -10.00 7.83 -18.62
C VAL A 28 -8.62 8.14 -18.04
N THR A 29 -8.14 9.37 -18.14
CA THR A 29 -6.84 9.77 -17.59
C THR A 29 -6.81 9.67 -16.08
N ALA A 30 -7.86 10.14 -15.39
CA ALA A 30 -7.96 10.05 -13.94
C ALA A 30 -8.05 8.60 -13.46
N VAL A 31 -8.82 7.76 -14.16
CA VAL A 31 -8.92 6.33 -13.86
C VAL A 31 -7.58 5.63 -14.05
N ALA A 32 -6.87 5.94 -15.14
CA ALA A 32 -5.55 5.37 -15.42
C ALA A 32 -4.50 5.80 -14.37
N GLU A 33 -4.54 7.07 -13.91
CA GLU A 33 -3.66 7.58 -12.86
C GLU A 33 -3.89 6.83 -11.54
N ASP A 34 -5.14 6.72 -11.07
CA ASP A 34 -5.50 6.00 -9.85
C ASP A 34 -5.14 4.50 -9.92
N ALA A 35 -5.45 3.84 -11.04
CA ALA A 35 -5.11 2.43 -11.23
C ALA A 35 -3.59 2.21 -11.21
N LEU A 36 -2.82 3.09 -11.84
CA LEU A 36 -1.37 3.00 -11.88
C LEU A 36 -0.76 3.26 -10.48
N GLU A 37 -1.25 4.26 -9.75
CA GLU A 37 -0.79 4.55 -8.39
C GLU A 37 -1.02 3.37 -7.44
N LYS A 38 -2.20 2.74 -7.53
CA LYS A 38 -2.53 1.53 -6.78
C LYS A 38 -1.59 0.38 -7.13
N ALA A 39 -1.37 0.12 -8.41
CA ALA A 39 -0.49 -0.95 -8.87
C ALA A 39 0.96 -0.74 -8.41
N VAL A 40 1.49 0.48 -8.54
CA VAL A 40 2.85 0.83 -8.08
C VAL A 40 2.96 0.67 -6.57
N SER A 41 1.98 1.14 -5.81
CA SER A 41 2.00 1.05 -4.35
C SER A 41 1.92 -0.40 -3.86
N ALA A 42 1.09 -1.22 -4.51
CA ALA A 42 1.01 -2.65 -4.22
C ALA A 42 2.34 -3.36 -4.50
N MET A 43 2.99 -3.06 -5.64
CA MET A 43 4.28 -3.65 -5.97
C MET A 43 5.38 -3.21 -5.00
N LYS A 44 5.45 -1.93 -4.66
CA LYS A 44 6.39 -1.43 -3.64
C LYS A 44 6.21 -2.11 -2.29
N ARG A 45 4.95 -2.29 -1.86
CA ARG A 45 4.64 -3.02 -0.62
C ARG A 45 5.12 -4.46 -0.69
N LYS A 46 4.90 -5.14 -1.82
CA LYS A 46 5.36 -6.51 -2.02
C LYS A 46 6.87 -6.61 -1.92
N ILE A 47 7.60 -5.76 -2.65
CA ILE A 47 9.08 -5.71 -2.60
C ILE A 47 9.55 -5.47 -1.17
N TRP A 48 8.96 -4.49 -0.49
CA TRP A 48 9.33 -4.19 0.89
C TRP A 48 9.10 -5.37 1.84
N LEU A 49 7.98 -6.08 1.70
CA LEU A 49 7.71 -7.29 2.51
C LEU A 49 8.74 -8.39 2.24
N GLU A 50 9.13 -8.59 0.98
CA GLU A 50 10.17 -9.56 0.60
C GLU A 50 11.53 -9.16 1.19
N GLU A 51 11.92 -7.89 1.10
CA GLU A 51 13.18 -7.37 1.65
C GLU A 51 13.24 -7.43 3.19
N ASN A 52 12.10 -7.36 3.87
CA ASN A 52 12.02 -7.34 5.33
C ASN A 52 11.59 -8.69 5.93
N ALA A 53 11.40 -9.72 5.11
CA ALA A 53 10.96 -11.05 5.58
C ALA A 53 11.90 -11.60 6.66
N ASP A 54 13.20 -11.59 6.41
CA ASP A 54 14.21 -12.05 7.36
C ASP A 54 14.20 -11.26 8.68
N ALA A 55 13.93 -9.95 8.61
CA ALA A 55 13.84 -9.10 9.80
C ALA A 55 12.61 -9.45 10.64
N PHE A 56 11.47 -9.74 10.00
CA PHE A 56 10.27 -10.20 10.69
C PHE A 56 10.45 -11.60 11.29
N ASP A 57 11.15 -12.49 10.60
CA ASP A 57 11.44 -13.83 11.11
C ASP A 57 12.40 -13.78 12.30
N ALA A 58 13.47 -12.98 12.22
CA ALA A 58 14.37 -12.74 13.34
C ALA A 58 13.65 -12.11 14.55
N GLN A 59 12.73 -11.18 14.31
CA GLN A 59 11.93 -10.58 15.36
C GLN A 59 10.97 -11.60 16.00
N ARG A 60 10.35 -12.47 15.21
CA ARG A 60 9.47 -13.55 15.71
C ARG A 60 10.25 -14.51 16.59
N GLU A 61 11.40 -14.99 16.10
CA GLU A 61 12.27 -15.89 16.86
C GLU A 61 12.72 -15.26 18.18
N TRP A 62 13.11 -13.98 18.16
CA TRP A 62 13.47 -13.25 19.37
C TRP A 62 12.30 -13.18 20.37
N HIS A 63 11.08 -12.90 19.90
CA HIS A 63 9.90 -12.86 20.76
C HIS A 63 9.52 -14.23 21.34
N GLU A 64 9.71 -15.32 20.60
CA GLU A 64 9.48 -16.67 21.11
C GLU A 64 10.46 -17.03 22.23
N GLN A 65 11.72 -16.57 22.13
CA GLN A 65 12.75 -16.84 23.12
C GLN A 65 12.67 -15.92 24.35
N ASN A 66 12.29 -14.65 24.18
CA ASN A 66 12.39 -13.62 25.22
C ASN A 66 11.04 -13.12 25.74
N GLY A 67 9.93 -13.54 25.10
CA GLY A 67 8.61 -12.96 25.35
C GLY A 67 8.45 -11.56 24.72
N HIS A 68 7.25 -11.00 24.85
CA HIS A 68 6.97 -9.66 24.33
C HIS A 68 7.50 -8.60 25.31
N PRO A 69 8.40 -7.66 24.91
CA PRO A 69 9.04 -6.72 25.82
C PRO A 69 8.07 -5.82 26.58
N LEU A 70 6.91 -5.57 25.98
CA LEU A 70 5.85 -4.73 26.55
C LEU A 70 4.69 -5.54 27.13
N ALA A 71 4.84 -6.86 27.33
CA ALA A 71 3.76 -7.73 27.79
C ALA A 71 3.06 -7.18 29.06
N ASP A 72 3.86 -6.77 30.05
CA ASP A 72 3.34 -6.26 31.33
C ASP A 72 2.59 -4.93 31.18
N ILE A 73 3.04 -4.06 30.27
CA ILE A 73 2.39 -2.77 30.01
C ILE A 73 1.07 -2.98 29.27
N ILE A 74 1.05 -3.91 28.30
CA ILE A 74 -0.14 -4.26 27.52
C ILE A 74 -1.18 -4.95 28.41
N ALA A 75 -0.75 -5.81 29.34
CA ALA A 75 -1.62 -6.46 30.33
C ALA A 75 -2.07 -5.50 31.44
N GLY A 76 -1.36 -4.38 31.62
CA GLY A 76 -1.66 -3.36 32.62
C GLY A 76 -2.78 -2.39 32.22
N PRO A 77 -3.17 -1.49 33.14
CA PRO A 77 -4.27 -0.55 32.93
C PRO A 77 -4.02 0.43 31.78
N ALA A 78 -2.76 0.68 31.42
CA ALA A 78 -2.39 1.52 30.27
C ALA A 78 -2.71 0.86 28.91
N GLY A 79 -2.67 -0.48 28.81
CA GLY A 79 -2.99 -1.20 27.59
C GLY A 79 -4.46 -1.05 27.16
N ALA A 80 -5.36 -0.80 28.10
CA ALA A 80 -6.78 -0.54 27.81
C ALA A 80 -7.00 0.76 27.01
N ALA A 81 -6.10 1.75 27.15
CA ALA A 81 -6.19 3.03 26.44
C ALA A 81 -5.83 2.93 24.95
N TRP A 82 -5.18 1.83 24.51
CA TRP A 82 -4.71 1.62 23.13
C TRP A 82 -5.65 0.78 22.28
N LYS A 83 -6.78 0.31 22.83
CA LYS A 83 -7.78 -0.51 22.13
C LYS A 83 -8.87 0.30 21.42
N ASN A 84 -8.79 1.63 21.39
CA ASN A 84 -9.76 2.52 20.75
C ASN A 84 -9.33 2.94 19.35
#